data_AF-A0A383DGK8-F1
#
_entry.id   AF-A0A383DGK8-F1
#
_cell.length_a   1.000
_cell.length_b   1.000
_cell.length_c   1.000
_cell.angle_alpha   90.00
_cell.angle_beta   90.00
_cell.angle_gamma   90.00
#
_symmetry.space_group_name_H-M   'P 1'
#
loop_
_entity.id
_entity.type
_entity.pdbx_description
1 polymer ?
#
loop_
_entity_poly.entity_id
_entity_poly.type
_entity_poly.pdbx_seq_one_letter_code
_entity_poly.pdbx_strand_id
1 'polypeptide(L)'
;MSRVAELTPDLSRAAVVLMRDMMCVVESEHVLVTADVNTEKRAVDALVNAGYVLGAKVASMTLAPSLPFQGGLANPFIPDPVVAAAQNCDAWIDLCMPYIAGAAVYDKAMKNGRTRYFLAADLGADGIV
;
A
#
# COMPACT_ATOMS: atom_id res chain seq x y z
N MET A 1 -3.52 13.32 23.17
CA MET A 1 -4.38 12.19 22.76
C MET A 1 -3.47 11.05 22.33
N SER A 2 -3.47 9.94 23.07
CA SER A 2 -2.46 8.89 22.96
C SER A 2 -2.63 8.07 21.67
N ARG A 3 -1.73 8.26 20.70
CA ARG A 3 -1.66 7.50 19.44
C ARG A 3 -1.35 6.00 19.60
N VAL A 4 -1.19 5.50 20.82
CA VAL A 4 -0.71 4.13 21.10
C VAL A 4 -1.86 3.12 21.20
N ALA A 5 -3.12 3.57 21.28
CA ALA A 5 -4.26 2.68 21.54
C ALA A 5 -4.98 2.12 20.29
N GLU A 6 -4.59 2.49 19.06
CA GLU A 6 -5.36 2.13 17.86
C GLU A 6 -4.94 0.81 17.18
N LEU A 7 -3.70 0.36 17.36
CA LEU A 7 -3.20 -0.87 16.73
C LEU A 7 -3.19 -2.02 17.74
N THR A 8 -4.06 -3.01 17.55
CA THR A 8 -4.08 -4.19 18.42
C THR A 8 -2.86 -5.08 18.17
N PRO A 9 -2.45 -5.92 19.14
CA PRO A 9 -1.38 -6.90 18.93
C PRO A 9 -1.66 -7.86 17.77
N ASP A 10 -2.94 -8.21 17.55
CA ASP A 10 -3.35 -9.11 16.48
C ASP A 10 -3.20 -8.45 15.10
N LEU A 11 -3.69 -7.22 14.94
CA LEU A 11 -3.49 -6.43 13.72
C LEU A 11 -2.00 -6.23 13.41
N SER A 12 -1.21 -5.90 14.44
CA SER A 12 0.23 -5.67 14.28
C SER A 12 0.96 -6.93 13.82
N ARG A 13 0.63 -8.08 14.41
CA ARG A 13 1.19 -9.38 14.04
C ARG A 13 0.78 -9.78 12.63
N ALA A 14 -0.50 -9.62 12.28
CA ALA A 14 -1.01 -9.99 10.97
C ALA A 14 -0.45 -9.10 9.85
N ALA A 15 -0.28 -7.80 10.10
CA ALA A 15 0.40 -6.89 9.17
C ALA A 15 1.86 -7.29 8.94
N VAL A 16 2.59 -7.73 9.97
CA VAL A 16 3.96 -8.27 9.80
C VAL A 16 3.95 -9.54 8.95
N VAL A 17 3.00 -10.45 9.16
CA VAL A 17 2.86 -11.67 8.34
C VAL A 17 2.56 -11.32 6.88
N LEU A 18 1.63 -10.39 6.61
CA LEU A 18 1.35 -9.92 5.25
C LEU A 18 2.60 -9.34 4.59
N MET A 19 3.31 -8.45 5.28
CA MET A 19 4.50 -7.80 4.72
C MET A 19 5.65 -8.79 4.51
N ARG A 20 5.95 -9.63 5.51
CA ARG A 20 7.11 -10.54 5.50
C ARG A 20 6.85 -11.80 4.68
N ASP A 21 5.72 -12.45 4.89
CA ASP A 21 5.47 -13.80 4.36
C ASP A 21 4.75 -13.77 3.01
N MET A 22 3.83 -12.81 2.81
CA MET A 22 3.10 -12.69 1.54
C MET A 22 3.82 -11.78 0.54
N MET A 23 4.28 -10.60 0.99
CA MET A 23 4.98 -9.65 0.13
C MET A 23 6.50 -9.85 0.08
N CYS A 24 7.03 -10.79 0.87
CA CYS A 24 8.45 -11.12 0.95
C CYS A 24 9.32 -9.88 1.19
N VAL A 25 8.85 -8.93 2.00
CA VAL A 25 9.59 -7.70 2.28
C VAL A 25 10.83 -8.02 3.11
N VAL A 26 11.98 -7.50 2.67
CA VAL A 26 13.27 -7.65 3.37
C VAL A 26 13.87 -6.29 3.76
N GLU A 27 14.90 -6.32 4.59
CA GLU A 27 15.61 -5.12 5.03
C GLU A 27 16.08 -4.26 3.85
N SER A 28 16.01 -2.94 4.00
CA SER A 28 16.41 -1.93 3.01
C SER A 28 15.58 -1.85 1.72
N GLU A 29 14.61 -2.74 1.47
CA GLU A 29 13.67 -2.58 0.35
C GLU A 29 12.82 -1.32 0.47
N HIS A 30 12.43 -0.76 -0.67
CA HIS A 30 11.52 0.39 -0.74
C HIS A 30 10.07 -0.11 -0.83
N VAL A 31 9.25 0.23 0.16
CA VAL A 31 7.85 -0.20 0.22
C VAL A 31 6.93 1.00 0.00
N LEU A 32 5.93 0.83 -0.87
CA LEU A 32 4.85 1.79 -1.08
C LEU A 32 3.53 1.23 -0.56
N VAL A 33 2.80 2.02 0.23
CA VAL A 33 1.39 1.78 0.58
C VAL A 33 0.54 2.89 -0.03
N THR A 34 -0.30 2.57 -1.01
CA THR A 34 -1.30 3.53 -1.53
C THR A 34 -2.63 3.34 -0.82
N ALA A 35 -3.30 4.46 -0.55
CA ALA A 35 -4.60 4.52 0.09
C ALA A 35 -5.38 5.72 -0.50
N ASP A 36 -6.64 5.86 -0.15
CA ASP A 36 -7.41 7.07 -0.43
C ASP A 36 -8.11 7.60 0.83
N VAL A 37 -8.80 8.73 0.69
CA VAL A 37 -9.50 9.41 1.81
C VAL A 37 -10.56 8.56 2.51
N ASN A 38 -11.01 7.45 1.91
CA ASN A 38 -11.98 6.54 2.51
C ASN A 38 -11.30 5.34 3.21
N THR A 39 -10.02 5.08 2.93
CA THR A 39 -9.29 3.95 3.52
C THR A 39 -9.18 4.07 5.04
N GLU A 40 -9.43 2.98 5.75
CA GLU A 40 -9.28 2.95 7.21
C GLU A 40 -7.82 3.17 7.64
N LYS A 41 -7.58 4.22 8.43
CA LYS A 41 -6.22 4.63 8.83
C LYS A 41 -5.46 3.55 9.59
N ARG A 42 -6.14 2.74 10.41
CA ARG A 42 -5.50 1.63 11.17
C ARG A 42 -4.83 0.62 10.25
N ALA A 43 -5.42 0.33 9.09
CA ALA A 43 -4.81 -0.58 8.10
C ALA A 43 -3.52 0.00 7.53
N VAL A 44 -3.55 1.29 7.14
CA VAL A 44 -2.35 2.00 6.63
C VAL A 44 -1.25 2.03 7.68
N ASP A 45 -1.58 2.43 8.91
CA ASP A 45 -0.62 2.55 10.01
C ASP A 45 -0.01 1.19 10.38
N ALA A 46 -0.81 0.11 10.37
CA ALA A 46 -0.31 -1.24 10.65
C ALA A 46 0.71 -1.70 9.61
N LEU A 47 0.44 -1.49 8.32
CA LEU A 47 1.33 -1.90 7.22
C LEU A 47 2.61 -1.05 7.17
N VAL A 48 2.50 0.26 7.41
CA VAL A 48 3.67 1.15 7.52
C VAL A 48 4.55 0.75 8.71
N ASN A 49 3.95 0.50 9.88
CA ASN A 49 4.71 0.07 11.05
C ASN A 49 5.35 -1.30 10.84
N ALA A 50 4.66 -2.25 10.20
CA ALA A 50 5.21 -3.54 9.83
C ALA A 50 6.42 -3.40 8.89
N GLY A 51 6.33 -2.54 7.87
CA GLY A 51 7.47 -2.23 6.99
C GLY A 51 8.67 -1.67 7.75
N TYR A 52 8.45 -0.72 8.66
CA TYR A 52 9.51 -0.15 9.51
C TYR A 52 10.18 -1.22 10.39
N VAL A 53 9.39 -2.07 11.06
CA VAL A 53 9.90 -3.16 11.93
C VAL A 53 10.72 -4.19 11.14
N LEU A 54 10.39 -4.42 9.86
CA LEU A 54 11.17 -5.29 8.97
C LEU A 54 12.45 -4.63 8.42
N GLY A 55 12.74 -3.38 8.79
CA GLY A 55 13.91 -2.64 8.32
C GLY A 55 13.78 -2.09 6.90
N ALA A 56 12.56 -2.05 6.34
CA ALA A 56 12.30 -1.50 5.03
C ALA A 56 12.19 0.03 5.05
N LYS A 57 12.44 0.65 3.90
CA LYS A 57 12.20 2.08 3.64
C LYS A 57 10.78 2.27 3.13
N VAL A 58 9.83 2.32 4.06
CA VAL A 58 8.40 2.37 3.78
C VAL A 58 7.85 3.80 3.73
N ALA A 59 6.95 4.05 2.78
CA ALA A 59 6.16 5.28 2.70
C ALA A 59 4.71 4.97 2.30
N SER A 60 3.77 5.80 2.78
CA SER A 60 2.36 5.75 2.38
C SER A 60 1.93 7.00 1.62
N MET A 61 1.04 6.84 0.65
CA MET A 61 0.45 7.95 -0.13
C MET A 61 -1.07 7.84 -0.13
N THR A 62 -1.75 8.92 0.30
CA THR A 62 -3.21 8.99 0.34
C THR A 62 -3.72 9.88 -0.78
N LEU A 63 -4.57 9.33 -1.65
CA LEU A 63 -5.23 10.06 -2.73
C LEU A 63 -6.46 10.79 -2.21
N ALA A 64 -6.63 12.05 -2.64
CA ALA A 64 -7.80 12.87 -2.37
C ALA A 64 -8.19 13.64 -3.65
N PRO A 65 -9.39 13.40 -4.22
CA PRO A 65 -10.38 12.40 -3.84
C PRO A 65 -9.89 10.96 -4.12
N SER A 66 -10.71 9.95 -3.78
CA SER A 66 -10.52 8.60 -4.31
C SER A 66 -10.66 8.62 -5.85
N LEU A 67 -10.08 7.62 -6.51
CA LEU A 67 -10.13 7.54 -7.97
C LEU A 67 -11.58 7.37 -8.45
N PRO A 68 -12.00 8.00 -9.55
CA PRO A 68 -13.37 7.85 -10.04
C PRO A 68 -13.60 6.50 -10.75
N PHE A 69 -12.54 5.84 -11.22
CA PHE A 69 -12.60 4.59 -11.99
C PHE A 69 -11.43 3.66 -11.64
N GLN A 70 -11.54 2.39 -12.05
CA GLN A 70 -10.47 1.39 -11.94
C GLN A 70 -9.73 1.22 -13.27
N GLY A 71 -8.53 0.63 -13.23
CA GLY A 71 -7.78 0.25 -14.43
C GLY A 71 -7.38 1.44 -15.31
N GLY A 72 -7.31 1.23 -16.63
CA GLY A 72 -6.86 2.25 -17.58
C GLY A 72 -7.69 3.55 -17.58
N LEU A 73 -8.94 3.51 -17.13
CA LEU A 73 -9.80 4.69 -17.00
C LEU A 73 -9.34 5.62 -15.85
N ALA A 74 -8.58 5.08 -14.88
CA ALA A 74 -8.02 5.86 -13.79
C ALA A 74 -6.82 6.72 -14.21
N ASN A 75 -6.17 6.43 -15.34
CA ASN A 75 -4.91 7.05 -15.76
C ASN A 75 -4.89 8.59 -15.67
N PRO A 76 -5.92 9.35 -16.09
CA PRO A 76 -5.91 10.82 -16.01
C PRO A 76 -5.99 11.38 -14.58
N PHE A 77 -6.34 10.55 -13.60
CA PHE A 77 -6.65 10.95 -12.23
C PHE A 77 -5.57 10.53 -11.22
N ILE A 78 -4.62 9.67 -11.64
CA ILE A 78 -3.54 9.21 -10.75
C ILE A 78 -2.49 10.32 -10.64
N PRO A 79 -2.18 10.82 -9.43
CA PRO A 79 -1.19 11.88 -9.26
C PRO A 79 0.22 11.44 -9.70
N ASP A 80 0.96 12.33 -10.37
CA ASP A 80 2.35 12.07 -10.78
C ASP A 80 3.27 11.57 -9.64
N PRO A 81 3.15 12.05 -8.38
CA PRO A 81 3.93 11.49 -7.28
C PRO A 81 3.66 9.99 -7.03
N VAL A 82 2.42 9.53 -7.20
CA VAL A 82 2.06 8.10 -7.06
C VAL A 82 2.68 7.31 -8.20
N VAL A 83 2.65 7.87 -9.43
CA VAL A 83 3.30 7.26 -10.59
C VAL A 83 4.79 7.06 -10.37
N ALA A 84 5.48 8.10 -9.88
CA ALA A 84 6.90 8.04 -9.59
C ALA A 84 7.23 7.04 -8.48
N ALA A 85 6.46 7.04 -7.38
CA ALA A 85 6.69 6.14 -6.26
C ALA A 85 6.49 4.67 -6.65
N ALA A 86 5.38 4.35 -7.34
CA ALA A 86 5.05 3.00 -7.77
C ALA A 86 6.12 2.41 -8.70
N GLN A 87 6.76 3.23 -9.54
CA GLN A 87 7.84 2.79 -10.43
C GLN A 87 9.19 2.56 -9.72
N ASN A 88 9.35 3.03 -8.48
CA ASN A 88 10.61 3.03 -7.76
C ASN A 88 10.57 2.24 -6.44
N CYS A 89 9.52 1.45 -6.21
CA CYS A 89 9.37 0.58 -5.05
C CYS A 89 9.63 -0.90 -5.41
N ASP A 90 10.02 -1.67 -4.40
CA ASP A 90 10.24 -3.13 -4.46
C ASP A 90 8.95 -3.90 -4.10
N ALA A 91 8.16 -3.37 -3.17
CA ALA A 91 6.83 -3.88 -2.83
C ALA A 91 5.79 -2.75 -2.78
N TRP A 92 4.61 -2.99 -3.35
CA TRP A 92 3.50 -2.05 -3.41
C TRP A 92 2.21 -2.70 -2.92
N ILE A 93 1.65 -2.16 -1.84
CA ILE A 93 0.35 -2.54 -1.29
C ILE A 93 -0.66 -1.45 -1.64
N ASP A 94 -1.73 -1.82 -2.35
CA ASP A 94 -2.75 -0.87 -2.80
C ASP A 94 -4.08 -1.09 -2.08
N LEU A 95 -4.37 -0.19 -1.15
CA LEU A 95 -5.61 -0.14 -0.38
C LEU A 95 -6.69 0.75 -1.04
N CYS A 96 -6.38 1.43 -2.14
CA CYS A 96 -7.34 2.33 -2.80
C CYS A 96 -8.60 1.57 -3.26
N MET A 97 -9.74 2.25 -3.19
CA MET A 97 -10.97 1.82 -3.83
C MET A 97 -11.74 3.02 -4.38
N PRO A 98 -11.96 3.09 -5.71
CA PRO A 98 -11.42 2.29 -6.81
C PRO A 98 -9.89 2.07 -6.81
N TYR A 99 -9.45 0.86 -7.14
CA TYR A 99 -8.04 0.45 -7.14
C TYR A 99 -7.24 0.82 -8.40
N ILE A 100 -5.90 0.77 -8.31
CA ILE A 100 -4.98 1.19 -9.39
C ILE A 100 -4.61 0.05 -10.35
N ALA A 101 -4.80 -1.22 -9.96
CA ALA A 101 -4.54 -2.36 -10.84
C ALA A 101 -5.18 -2.21 -12.22
N GLY A 102 -4.40 -2.48 -13.27
CA GLY A 102 -4.79 -2.30 -14.68
C GLY A 102 -4.60 -0.89 -15.25
N ALA A 103 -4.14 0.08 -14.44
CA ALA A 103 -3.70 1.38 -14.94
C ALA A 103 -2.30 1.30 -15.58
N ALA A 104 -1.92 2.31 -16.37
CA ALA A 104 -0.62 2.35 -17.04
C ALA A 104 0.56 2.38 -16.05
N VAL A 105 0.38 2.97 -14.86
CA VAL A 105 1.39 2.92 -13.79
C VAL A 105 1.58 1.49 -13.26
N TYR A 106 0.50 0.76 -13.05
CA TYR A 106 0.52 -0.65 -12.62
C TYR A 106 1.22 -1.51 -13.67
N ASP A 107 0.84 -1.37 -14.94
CA ASP A 107 1.44 -2.15 -16.04
C ASP A 107 2.95 -1.93 -16.14
N LYS A 108 3.42 -0.69 -15.92
CA LYS A 108 4.85 -0.37 -15.90
C LYS A 108 5.55 -0.99 -14.70
N ALA A 109 4.96 -0.91 -13.51
CA ALA A 109 5.50 -1.51 -12.30
C ALA A 109 5.64 -3.04 -12.45
N MET A 110 4.63 -3.72 -12.98
CA MET A 110 4.68 -5.19 -13.16
C MET A 110 5.70 -5.66 -14.21
N LYS A 111 6.16 -4.76 -15.09
CA LYS A 111 7.14 -5.06 -16.15
C LYS A 111 8.55 -4.59 -15.83
N ASN A 112 8.78 -3.94 -14.69
CA ASN A 112 10.09 -3.36 -14.36
C ASN A 112 11.09 -4.38 -13.76
N GLY A 113 10.66 -5.62 -13.50
CA GLY A 113 11.50 -6.68 -12.91
C GLY A 113 11.89 -6.44 -11.45
N ARG A 114 11.24 -5.49 -10.78
CA ARG A 114 11.54 -5.02 -9.42
C ARG A 114 10.33 -5.09 -8.51
N THR A 115 9.20 -4.53 -8.93
CA THR A 115 8.04 -4.30 -8.07
C THR A 115 7.15 -5.54 -7.94
N ARG A 116 6.87 -5.93 -6.70
CA ARG A 116 5.80 -6.87 -6.34
C ARG A 116 4.57 -6.08 -5.92
N TYR A 117 3.38 -6.46 -6.37
CA TYR A 117 2.15 -5.73 -6.10
C TYR A 117 1.10 -6.61 -5.43
N PHE A 118 0.43 -6.05 -4.43
CA PHE A 118 -0.74 -6.65 -3.80
C PHE A 118 -1.92 -5.69 -3.83
N LEU A 119 -2.98 -6.16 -4.51
CA LEU A 119 -4.27 -5.51 -4.53
C LEU A 119 -5.02 -5.86 -3.24
N ALA A 120 -4.97 -4.96 -2.25
CA ALA A 120 -5.70 -5.13 -1.00
C ALA A 120 -7.12 -4.56 -1.07
N ALA A 121 -7.36 -3.55 -1.92
CA ALA A 121 -8.69 -3.08 -2.35
C ALA A 121 -9.71 -2.85 -1.21
N ASP A 122 -9.66 -1.68 -0.56
CA ASP A 122 -10.51 -1.30 0.59
C ASP A 122 -10.37 -2.21 1.83
N LEU A 123 -9.22 -2.89 1.96
CA LEU A 123 -8.96 -3.72 3.14
C LEU A 123 -8.82 -2.86 4.39
N GLY A 124 -9.82 -2.93 5.28
CA GLY A 124 -9.77 -2.36 6.63
C GLY A 124 -8.88 -3.18 7.58
N ALA A 125 -8.73 -2.68 8.81
CA ALA A 125 -7.91 -3.32 9.83
C ALA A 125 -8.38 -4.76 10.14
N ASP A 126 -9.68 -4.97 10.23
CA ASP A 126 -10.25 -6.28 10.55
C ASP A 126 -10.06 -7.29 9.41
N GLY A 127 -9.85 -6.83 8.17
CA GLY A 127 -9.54 -7.70 7.03
C GLY A 127 -8.07 -8.10 6.95
N ILE A 128 -7.17 -7.41 7.67
CA ILE A 128 -5.76 -7.78 7.77
C ILE A 128 -5.57 -8.94 8.77
N VAL A 129 -6.44 -9.04 9.79
CA VAL A 129 -6.38 -10.06 10.86
C VAL A 129 -6.92 -11.40 10.37
#